data_AF-A0A529NF24-F1
#
_entry.id   AF-A0A529NF24-F1
#
_cell.length_a   1.000
_cell.length_b   1.000
_cell.length_c   1.000
_cell.angle_alpha   90.00
_cell.angle_beta   90.00
_cell.angle_gamma   90.00
#
_symmetry.space_group_name_H-M   'P 1'
#
loop_
_entity.id
_entity.type
_entity.pdbx_description
1 polymer ?
#
loop_
_entity_poly.entity_id
_entity_poly.type
_entity_poly.pdbx_seq_one_letter_code
_entity_poly.pdbx_strand_id
1 'polypeptide(L)'
;LSGVQGTELAPRDVLARAVGNHLASGHRVFLDVRERPGPTFARQFPTIALACKEAGIDPARDLIPIRPAQHYHMGGVAVDLAGRTSVQGLWACGEVASTGLHGANRLASNSLTEAVVCARWVAESLRGIPARRAQQTFASDSPSPDPAAVRPVLSRALGVVRNREGLE
;
A
#
# COMPACT_ATOMS: atom_id res chain seq x y z
N LEU A 1 -9.44 -19.46 -9.02
CA LEU A 1 -8.60 -19.55 -7.80
C LEU A 1 -8.64 -20.94 -7.12
N SER A 2 -9.20 -21.99 -7.75
CA SER A 2 -9.40 -23.32 -7.15
C SER A 2 -8.14 -24.08 -6.74
N GLY A 3 -6.95 -23.64 -7.17
CA GLY A 3 -5.65 -24.20 -6.78
C GLY A 3 -4.90 -23.41 -5.70
N VAL A 4 -5.49 -22.35 -5.14
CA VAL A 4 -4.86 -21.55 -4.07
C VAL A 4 -5.30 -22.10 -2.71
N GLN A 5 -4.35 -22.51 -1.87
CA GLN A 5 -4.63 -22.96 -0.50
C GLN A 5 -5.24 -21.81 0.33
N GLY A 6 -6.40 -22.05 0.95
CA GLY A 6 -7.19 -20.99 1.61
C GLY A 6 -8.08 -20.18 0.66
N THR A 7 -8.05 -20.48 -0.65
CA THR A 7 -8.89 -19.91 -1.71
C THR A 7 -8.95 -18.37 -1.67
N GLU A 8 -10.10 -17.79 -1.38
CA GLU A 8 -10.34 -16.35 -1.31
C GLU A 8 -9.87 -15.73 0.01
N LEU A 9 -9.60 -16.56 1.02
CA LEU A 9 -9.10 -16.17 2.35
C LEU A 9 -7.59 -16.39 2.52
N ALA A 10 -6.89 -16.73 1.44
CA ALA A 10 -5.44 -16.83 1.43
C ALA A 10 -4.77 -15.49 1.78
N PRO A 11 -3.52 -15.49 2.27
CA PRO A 11 -2.74 -14.26 2.46
C PRO A 11 -2.74 -13.37 1.22
N ARG A 12 -2.76 -12.05 1.42
CA ARG A 12 -2.93 -11.06 0.34
C ARG A 12 -1.88 -11.19 -0.76
N ASP A 13 -0.65 -11.57 -0.42
CA ASP A 13 0.45 -11.74 -1.38
C ASP A 13 0.22 -12.96 -2.29
N VAL A 14 -0.32 -14.06 -1.75
CA VAL A 14 -0.70 -15.24 -2.53
C VAL A 14 -1.85 -14.91 -3.47
N LEU A 15 -2.90 -14.27 -2.96
CA LEU A 15 -4.06 -13.88 -3.75
C LEU A 15 -3.68 -12.88 -4.85
N ALA A 16 -2.90 -11.84 -4.51
CA ALA A 16 -2.42 -10.86 -5.48
C ALA A 16 -1.58 -11.49 -6.59
N ARG A 17 -0.70 -12.46 -6.27
CA ARG A 17 0.06 -13.21 -7.29
C ARG A 17 -0.85 -14.03 -8.19
N ALA A 18 -1.82 -14.73 -7.62
CA ALA A 18 -2.77 -15.52 -8.42
C ALA A 18 -3.59 -14.63 -9.37
N VAL A 19 -4.10 -13.49 -8.89
CA VAL A 19 -4.81 -12.51 -9.73
C VAL A 19 -3.87 -11.94 -10.80
N GLY A 20 -2.64 -11.56 -10.44
CA GLY A 20 -1.64 -11.05 -11.37
C GLY A 20 -1.34 -12.02 -12.51
N ASN A 21 -1.16 -13.31 -12.20
CA ASN A 21 -0.93 -14.35 -13.19
C ASN A 21 -2.12 -14.51 -14.15
N HIS A 22 -3.36 -14.51 -13.63
CA HIS A 22 -4.55 -14.58 -14.48
C HIS A 22 -4.64 -13.40 -15.45
N LEU A 23 -4.39 -12.17 -14.96
CA LEU A 23 -4.38 -10.97 -15.79
C LEU A 23 -3.28 -11.01 -16.86
N ALA A 24 -2.08 -11.50 -16.51
CA ALA A 24 -0.96 -11.65 -17.45
C ALA A 24 -1.25 -12.67 -18.55
N SER A 25 -2.06 -13.69 -18.27
CA SER A 25 -2.57 -14.64 -19.27
C SER A 25 -3.73 -14.11 -20.11
N GLY A 26 -4.11 -12.84 -19.98
CA GLY A 26 -5.21 -12.22 -20.73
C GLY A 26 -6.61 -12.52 -20.16
N HIS A 27 -6.71 -13.16 -19.00
CA HIS A 27 -8.00 -13.37 -18.35
C HIS A 27 -8.49 -12.08 -17.68
N ARG A 28 -9.81 -11.99 -17.49
CA ARG A 28 -10.43 -10.96 -16.65
C ARG A 28 -10.69 -11.56 -15.26
N VAL A 29 -10.43 -10.77 -14.22
CA VAL A 29 -10.65 -11.18 -12.84
C VAL A 29 -11.66 -10.25 -12.18
N PHE A 30 -12.56 -10.85 -11.41
CA PHE A 30 -13.67 -10.14 -10.76
C PHE A 30 -13.79 -10.56 -9.31
N LEU A 31 -14.32 -9.64 -8.51
CA LEU A 31 -14.90 -9.93 -7.21
C LEU A 31 -16.42 -10.16 -7.41
N ASP A 32 -16.88 -11.34 -7.01
CA ASP A 32 -18.30 -11.69 -7.02
C ASP A 32 -18.86 -11.60 -5.61
N VAL A 33 -19.80 -10.69 -5.41
CA VAL A 33 -20.46 -10.42 -4.14
C VAL A 33 -21.98 -10.54 -4.23
N ARG A 34 -22.49 -11.06 -5.35
CA ARG A 34 -23.93 -11.09 -5.65
C ARG A 34 -24.73 -12.00 -4.72
N GLU A 35 -24.12 -13.10 -4.27
CA GLU A 35 -24.72 -13.97 -3.25
C GLU A 35 -24.44 -13.47 -1.83
N ARG A 36 -23.20 -13.06 -1.56
CA ARG A 36 -22.74 -12.60 -0.25
C ARG A 36 -21.79 -11.42 -0.40
N PRO A 37 -22.11 -10.24 0.17
CA PRO A 37 -23.33 -9.88 0.92
C PRO A 37 -24.59 -9.62 0.07
N GLY A 38 -24.51 -9.69 -1.26
CA GLY A 38 -25.63 -9.53 -2.19
C GLY A 38 -26.37 -8.19 -2.02
N PRO A 39 -27.72 -8.18 -1.92
CA PRO A 39 -28.51 -6.95 -1.74
C PRO A 39 -28.12 -6.11 -0.52
N THR A 40 -27.41 -6.69 0.46
CA THR A 40 -26.96 -5.96 1.65
C THR A 40 -25.59 -5.28 1.46
N PHE A 41 -24.94 -5.44 0.32
CA PHE A 41 -23.62 -4.89 0.01
C PHE A 41 -23.54 -3.39 0.28
N ALA A 42 -24.48 -2.61 -0.28
CA ALA A 42 -24.48 -1.15 -0.16
C ALA A 42 -24.63 -0.66 1.29
N ARG A 43 -25.31 -1.44 2.14
CA ARG A 43 -25.44 -1.13 3.58
C ARG A 43 -24.15 -1.43 4.34
N GLN A 44 -23.47 -2.52 4.01
CA GLN A 44 -22.25 -2.96 4.70
C GLN A 44 -21.00 -2.18 4.23
N PHE A 45 -20.94 -1.83 2.94
CA PHE A 45 -19.78 -1.21 2.30
C PHE A 45 -20.17 0.07 1.53
N PRO A 46 -20.73 1.10 2.18
CA PRO A 46 -21.32 2.26 1.51
C PRO A 46 -20.33 3.02 0.63
N THR A 47 -19.08 3.17 1.08
CA THR A 47 -18.01 3.83 0.31
C THR A 47 -17.69 3.07 -0.98
N ILE A 48 -17.60 1.73 -0.91
CA ILE A 48 -17.31 0.89 -2.08
C ILE A 48 -18.51 0.88 -3.03
N ALA A 49 -19.73 0.80 -2.50
CA ALA A 49 -20.95 0.84 -3.29
C ALA A 49 -21.11 2.17 -4.05
N LEU A 50 -20.74 3.30 -3.44
CA LEU A 50 -20.73 4.59 -4.12
C LEU A 50 -19.75 4.59 -5.30
N ALA A 51 -18.51 4.13 -5.09
CA ALA A 51 -17.51 4.04 -6.16
C ALA A 51 -17.97 3.09 -7.29
N CYS A 52 -18.62 1.97 -6.96
CA CYS A 52 -19.20 1.07 -7.96
C CYS A 52 -20.32 1.77 -8.75
N LYS A 53 -21.21 2.50 -8.07
CA LYS A 53 -22.29 3.26 -8.71
C LYS A 53 -21.76 4.32 -9.67
N GLU A 54 -20.72 5.07 -9.29
CA GLU A 54 -20.06 6.05 -10.15
C GLU A 54 -19.44 5.40 -11.40
N ALA A 55 -18.99 4.16 -11.27
CA ALA A 55 -18.50 3.34 -12.38
C ALA A 55 -19.60 2.59 -13.16
N GLY A 56 -20.89 2.81 -12.82
CA GLY A 56 -22.02 2.14 -13.48
C GLY A 56 -22.18 0.66 -13.14
N ILE A 57 -21.67 0.20 -11.99
CA ILE A 57 -21.70 -1.18 -11.52
C ILE A 57 -22.66 -1.28 -10.32
N ASP A 58 -23.59 -2.22 -10.34
CA ASP A 58 -24.39 -2.63 -9.19
C ASP A 58 -23.80 -3.89 -8.54
N PRO A 59 -23.11 -3.82 -7.39
CA PRO A 59 -22.53 -4.98 -6.71
C PRO A 59 -23.51 -6.11 -6.39
N ALA A 60 -24.81 -5.82 -6.28
CA ALA A 60 -25.81 -6.86 -6.00
C ALA A 60 -26.17 -7.69 -7.24
N ARG A 61 -25.78 -7.24 -8.44
CA ARG A 61 -26.20 -7.83 -9.73
C ARG A 61 -25.03 -8.10 -10.67
N ASP A 62 -23.99 -7.29 -10.58
CA ASP A 62 -22.85 -7.27 -11.48
C ASP A 62 -21.59 -7.80 -10.81
N LEU A 63 -20.66 -8.27 -11.65
CA LEU A 63 -19.31 -8.63 -11.21
C LEU A 63 -18.44 -7.37 -11.13
N ILE A 64 -17.70 -7.19 -10.04
CA ILE A 64 -16.83 -6.03 -9.85
C ILE A 64 -15.44 -6.36 -10.42
N PRO A 65 -14.95 -5.66 -11.46
CA PRO A 65 -13.62 -5.91 -12.01
C PRO A 65 -12.55 -5.51 -10.99
N ILE A 66 -11.55 -6.38 -10.79
CA ILE A 66 -10.47 -6.15 -9.82
C ILE A 66 -9.10 -6.35 -10.45
N ARG A 67 -8.10 -5.67 -9.87
CA ARG A 67 -6.68 -5.89 -10.15
C ARG A 67 -5.84 -5.58 -8.90
N PRO A 68 -4.65 -6.16 -8.75
CA PRO A 68 -3.73 -5.76 -7.70
C PRO A 68 -3.28 -4.31 -7.91
N ALA A 69 -3.02 -3.60 -6.81
CA ALA A 69 -2.51 -2.24 -6.82
C ALA A 69 -1.44 -2.07 -5.74
N GLN A 70 -0.52 -1.13 -5.94
CA GLN A 70 0.40 -0.69 -4.88
C GLN A 70 -0.44 -0.07 -3.76
N HIS A 71 -0.19 -0.49 -2.52
CA HIS A 71 -1.04 -0.14 -1.38
C HIS A 71 -0.26 0.38 -0.16
N TYR A 72 0.97 -0.08 0.05
CA TYR A 72 1.76 0.26 1.24
C TYR A 72 3.26 0.13 0.96
N HIS A 73 4.08 0.98 1.60
CA HIS A 73 5.54 0.90 1.58
C HIS A 73 6.06 0.34 2.91
N MET A 74 6.66 -0.87 2.87
CA MET A 74 7.36 -1.44 4.03
C MET A 74 8.79 -0.91 4.17
N GLY A 75 9.38 -0.45 3.06
CA GLY A 75 10.67 0.24 3.05
C GLY A 75 10.50 1.69 3.50
N GLY A 76 11.53 2.50 3.28
CA GLY A 76 11.52 3.91 3.65
C GLY A 76 12.85 4.32 4.26
N VAL A 77 12.82 5.38 5.06
CA VAL A 77 14.01 5.87 5.77
C VAL A 77 14.33 4.90 6.90
N ALA A 78 15.51 4.28 6.86
CA ALA A 78 15.96 3.38 7.92
C ALA A 78 16.07 4.14 9.25
N VAL A 79 15.52 3.56 10.31
CA VAL A 79 15.53 4.14 11.66
C VAL A 79 15.92 3.10 12.72
N ASP A 80 16.46 3.58 13.83
CA ASP A 80 16.57 2.79 15.05
C ASP A 80 15.22 2.66 15.79
N LEU A 81 15.21 1.94 16.92
CA LEU A 81 14.00 1.74 17.73
C LEU A 81 13.41 3.04 18.33
N ALA A 82 14.20 4.12 18.34
CA ALA A 82 13.79 5.45 18.79
C ALA A 82 13.33 6.34 17.62
N GLY A 83 13.27 5.80 16.40
CA GLY A 83 12.89 6.51 15.18
C GLY A 83 13.97 7.43 14.62
N ARG A 84 15.22 7.34 15.10
CA ARG A 84 16.34 8.17 14.63
C ARG A 84 16.88 7.61 13.32
N THR A 85 17.11 8.50 12.36
CA THR A 85 17.77 8.14 11.10
C THR A 85 19.29 8.15 11.27
N SER A 86 20.03 7.74 10.24
CA SER A 86 21.49 7.91 10.20
C SER A 86 21.93 9.39 10.11
N VAL A 87 21.02 10.30 9.80
CA VAL A 87 21.28 11.75 9.79
C VAL A 87 20.94 12.32 11.17
N GLN A 88 21.95 12.92 11.81
CA GLN A 88 21.78 13.53 13.12
C GLN A 88 20.73 14.64 13.09
N GLY A 89 19.81 14.62 14.06
CA GLY A 89 18.73 15.59 14.13
C GLY A 89 17.54 15.30 13.22
N LEU A 90 17.52 14.15 12.53
CA LEU A 90 16.40 13.71 11.71
C LEU A 90 15.79 12.41 12.25
N TRP A 91 14.46 12.42 12.39
CA TRP A 91 13.64 11.28 12.78
C TRP A 91 12.62 10.97 11.69
N ALA A 92 12.16 9.71 11.65
CA ALA A 92 11.07 9.27 10.80
C ALA A 92 10.20 8.26 11.55
N CYS A 93 8.88 8.28 11.33
CA CYS A 93 7.94 7.31 11.89
C CYS A 93 6.72 7.12 10.97
N GLY A 94 6.05 5.96 11.10
CA GLY A 94 4.94 5.57 10.22
C GLY A 94 5.44 5.04 8.88
N GLU A 95 4.60 5.09 7.84
CA GLU A 95 4.88 4.48 6.52
C GLU A 95 6.14 5.03 5.83
N VAL A 96 6.60 6.23 6.18
CA VAL A 96 7.85 6.78 5.62
C VAL A 96 9.10 6.12 6.19
N ALA A 97 8.99 5.42 7.33
CA ALA A 97 10.12 4.82 8.04
C ALA A 97 10.22 3.31 7.77
N SER A 98 11.45 2.83 7.64
CA SER A 98 11.75 1.40 7.68
C SER A 98 12.19 1.03 9.09
N THR A 99 11.21 0.60 9.90
CA THR A 99 11.38 0.22 11.32
C THR A 99 11.83 -1.23 11.50
N GLY A 100 11.75 -2.03 10.43
CA GLY A 100 11.93 -3.48 10.47
C GLY A 100 10.67 -4.27 10.90
N LEU A 101 9.63 -3.62 11.44
CA LEU A 101 8.43 -4.28 11.98
C LEU A 101 7.70 -5.15 10.95
N HIS A 102 7.60 -4.67 9.70
CA HIS A 102 6.82 -5.35 8.66
C HIS A 102 7.64 -6.36 7.85
N GLY A 103 8.96 -6.41 8.03
CA GLY A 103 9.86 -7.22 7.19
C GLY A 103 9.53 -7.07 5.70
N ALA A 104 9.27 -8.19 5.03
CA ALA A 104 8.92 -8.23 3.61
C ALA A 104 7.41 -8.18 3.30
N ASN A 105 6.53 -8.26 4.32
CA ASN A 105 5.08 -8.28 4.12
C ASN A 105 4.34 -7.81 5.37
N ARG A 106 3.67 -6.66 5.27
CA ARG A 106 2.90 -6.07 6.37
C ARG A 106 1.58 -6.83 6.59
N LEU A 107 1.31 -7.21 7.85
CA LEU A 107 0.01 -7.76 8.25
C LEU A 107 -1.09 -6.67 8.22
N ALA A 108 -2.29 -7.04 7.77
CA ALA A 108 -3.42 -6.13 7.71
C ALA A 108 -3.69 -5.44 9.06
N SER A 109 -4.19 -4.21 9.02
CA SER A 109 -4.48 -3.34 10.18
C SER A 109 -3.29 -2.83 11.00
N ASN A 110 -2.05 -3.28 10.76
CA ASN A 110 -0.89 -2.79 11.53
C ASN A 110 -0.32 -1.40 11.17
N SER A 111 -0.56 -0.84 9.98
CA SER A 111 0.08 0.40 9.52
C SER A 111 -0.29 1.64 10.34
N LEU A 112 -1.58 1.82 10.66
CA LEU A 112 -2.03 2.93 11.48
C LEU A 112 -1.56 2.78 12.93
N THR A 113 -1.59 1.54 13.45
CA THR A 113 -1.08 1.23 14.79
C THR A 113 0.42 1.52 14.89
N GLU A 114 1.21 1.11 13.91
CA GLU A 114 2.63 1.45 13.84
C GLU A 114 2.83 2.96 13.84
N ALA A 115 2.10 3.71 13.01
CA ALA A 115 2.23 5.17 12.96
C ALA A 115 2.02 5.81 14.34
N VAL A 116 0.99 5.39 15.08
CA VAL A 116 0.69 5.91 16.43
C VAL A 116 1.77 5.52 17.43
N VAL A 117 2.19 4.25 17.44
CA VAL A 117 3.18 3.74 18.40
C VAL A 117 4.57 4.35 18.15
N CYS A 118 5.03 4.37 16.90
CA CYS A 118 6.33 4.94 16.55
C CYS A 118 6.37 6.45 16.75
N ALA A 119 5.26 7.18 16.50
CA ALA A 119 5.19 8.61 16.79
C ALA A 119 5.41 8.90 18.28
N ARG A 120 4.88 8.05 19.17
CA ARG A 120 5.12 8.14 20.61
C ARG A 120 6.61 7.91 20.95
N TRP A 121 7.25 6.91 20.35
CA TRP A 121 8.68 6.65 20.58
C TRP A 121 9.57 7.80 20.09
N VAL A 122 9.25 8.38 18.93
CA VAL A 122 9.94 9.59 18.44
C VAL A 122 9.75 10.75 19.40
N ALA A 123 8.53 11.00 19.89
CA ALA A 123 8.27 12.04 20.88
C ALA A 123 9.05 11.82 22.20
N GLU A 124 9.15 10.57 22.65
CA GLU A 124 9.99 10.17 23.79
C GLU A 124 11.48 10.43 23.51
N SER A 125 11.97 10.12 22.31
CA SER A 125 13.35 10.35 21.91
C SER A 125 13.71 11.82 21.75
N LEU A 126 12.74 12.67 21.41
CA LEU A 126 12.93 14.12 21.27
C LEU A 126 12.93 14.85 22.61
N ARG A 127 12.48 14.19 23.67
CA ARG A 127 12.26 14.82 24.98
C ARG A 127 13.57 15.40 25.52
N GLY A 128 13.56 16.69 25.83
CA GLY A 128 14.73 17.41 26.35
C GLY A 128 15.76 17.84 25.30
N ILE A 129 15.55 17.53 24.01
CA ILE A 129 16.36 18.08 22.93
C ILE A 129 15.93 19.54 22.69
N PRO A 130 16.84 20.53 22.82
CA PRO A 130 16.49 21.92 22.59
C PRO A 130 16.14 22.14 21.11
N ALA A 131 15.05 22.86 20.86
CA ALA A 131 14.68 23.25 19.51
C ALA A 131 15.75 24.16 18.92
N ARG A 132 16.48 23.67 17.91
CA ARG A 132 17.44 24.50 17.16
C ARG A 132 16.75 25.03 15.92
N ARG A 133 16.69 26.36 15.80
CA ARG A 133 16.12 27.01 14.61
C ARG A 133 17.12 26.87 13.45
N ALA A 134 16.86 25.94 12.54
CA ALA A 134 17.60 25.87 11.28
C ALA A 134 17.09 26.95 10.33
N GLN A 135 17.99 27.65 9.62
CA GLN A 135 17.58 28.43 8.45
C GLN A 135 17.17 27.43 7.37
N GLN A 136 15.87 27.40 7.05
CA GLN A 136 15.36 26.58 5.98
C GLN A 136 15.89 27.13 4.66
N THR A 137 16.74 26.37 4.00
CA THR A 137 17.11 26.61 2.60
C THR A 137 16.29 25.64 1.76
N PHE A 138 15.31 26.17 1.04
CA PHE A 138 14.60 25.40 0.03
C PHE A 138 15.19 25.75 -1.33
N ALA A 139 15.35 24.75 -2.20
CA ALA A 139 15.56 25.03 -3.61
C ALA A 139 14.31 25.76 -4.14
N SER A 140 14.48 26.94 -4.73
CA SER A 140 13.37 27.80 -5.16
C SER A 140 12.60 27.25 -6.35
N ASP A 141 13.22 26.38 -7.16
CA ASP A 141 12.72 25.99 -8.49
C ASP A 141 12.83 24.47 -8.74
N SER A 142 12.39 23.65 -7.80
CA SER A 142 12.21 22.22 -8.09
C SER A 142 10.97 22.02 -8.97
N PRO A 143 11.08 21.43 -10.17
CA PRO A 143 9.90 21.13 -10.97
C PRO A 143 9.01 20.14 -10.22
N SER A 144 7.69 20.27 -10.41
CA SER A 144 6.74 19.28 -9.90
C SER A 144 7.10 17.90 -10.44
N PRO A 145 7.12 16.85 -9.60
CA PRO A 145 7.38 15.50 -10.07
C PRO A 145 6.24 15.06 -11.01
N ASP A 146 6.57 14.66 -12.23
CA ASP A 146 5.62 14.03 -13.16
C ASP A 146 5.81 12.51 -13.17
N PRO A 147 4.91 11.74 -12.53
CA PRO A 147 5.03 10.29 -12.51
C PRO A 147 4.53 9.64 -13.81
N ALA A 148 3.94 10.38 -14.77
CA ALA A 148 3.33 9.81 -15.97
C ALA A 148 4.33 9.01 -16.82
N ALA A 149 5.56 9.49 -16.95
CA ALA A 149 6.62 8.79 -17.67
C ALA A 149 7.05 7.47 -17.01
N VAL A 150 6.99 7.40 -15.68
CA VAL A 150 7.57 6.31 -14.89
C VAL A 150 6.52 5.26 -14.49
N ARG A 151 5.26 5.67 -14.29
CA ARG A 151 4.14 4.79 -13.88
C ARG A 151 3.96 3.55 -14.76
N PRO A 152 3.96 3.65 -16.12
CA PRO A 152 3.83 2.47 -16.97
C PRO A 152 4.98 1.49 -16.79
N VAL A 153 6.20 2.00 -16.63
CA VAL A 153 7.40 1.19 -16.39
C VAL A 153 7.28 0.48 -15.05
N LEU A 154 7.00 1.19 -13.96
CA LEU A 154 6.86 0.60 -12.62
C LEU A 154 5.72 -0.42 -12.55
N SER A 155 4.59 -0.12 -13.18
CA SER A 155 3.42 -1.01 -13.16
C SER A 155 3.70 -2.33 -13.88
N ARG A 156 4.52 -2.30 -14.94
CA ARG A 156 4.93 -3.49 -15.70
C ARG A 156 6.07 -4.23 -15.03
N ALA A 157 7.13 -3.53 -14.64
CA ALA A 157 8.40 -4.10 -14.17
C ALA A 157 8.44 -4.40 -12.67
N LEU A 158 7.87 -3.51 -11.85
CA LEU A 158 7.95 -3.56 -10.38
C LEU A 158 6.61 -3.97 -9.73
N GLY A 159 5.74 -4.60 -10.51
CA GLY A 159 4.45 -5.11 -10.07
C GLY A 159 4.54 -6.33 -9.14
N VAL A 160 3.46 -7.11 -9.06
CA VAL A 160 3.36 -8.27 -8.16
C VAL A 160 4.26 -9.43 -8.60
N VAL A 161 4.37 -9.64 -9.92
CA VAL A 161 5.25 -10.65 -10.53
C VAL A 161 6.42 -9.90 -11.17
N ARG A 162 7.63 -10.38 -10.93
CA ARG A 162 8.87 -9.73 -11.38
C ARG A 162 9.82 -10.79 -11.91
N ASN A 163 10.59 -10.44 -12.93
CA ASN A 163 11.64 -11.26 -13.50
C ASN A 163 12.87 -10.38 -13.79
N ARG A 164 14.00 -11.00 -14.11
CA ARG A 164 15.25 -10.27 -14.38
C ARG A 164 15.10 -9.28 -15.53
N GLU A 165 14.57 -9.74 -16.67
CA GLU A 165 14.40 -8.93 -17.88
C GLU A 165 13.56 -7.66 -17.65
N GLY A 166 12.54 -7.72 -16.80
CA GLY A 166 11.73 -6.56 -16.47
C GLY A 166 12.43 -5.59 -15.50
N LEU A 167 13.42 -6.06 -14.74
CA LEU A 167 14.15 -5.26 -13.75
C LEU A 167 15.42 -4.60 -14.32
N GLU A 168 16.03 -5.21 -15.33
CA GLU A 168 17.18 -4.67 -16.10
C GLU A 168 16.74 -3.60 -17.11
#